data_AF-A0A1U9USV5-F1
#
_entry.id   AF-A0A1U9USV5-F1
#
_cell.length_a   1.000
_cell.length_b   1.000
_cell.length_c   1.000
_cell.angle_alpha   90.00
_cell.angle_beta   90.00
_cell.angle_gamma   90.00
#
_symmetry.space_group_name_H-M   'P 1'
#
loop_
_entity.id
_entity.type
_entity.pdbx_description
1 polymer ?
#
loop_
_entity_poly.entity_id
_entity_poly.type
_entity_poly.pdbx_seq_one_letter_code
_entity_poly.pdbx_strand_id
1 'polypeptide(L)'
;MRKSNRPLIRRRPLGRLGKLALQVQRVRQRPFPNSVESPHFLYRSDAALKAHPSYSAAKAGNGDAAIQLVGDLASPLIASLLDADFPRSCIYVAPHAKEAEGDNAIPHIFAVFLLRALGGVIDESIVQVN
;
A
#
# COMPACT_ATOMS: atom_id res chain seq x y z
N MET A 1 -1.03 35.95 -69.78
CA MET A 1 -0.03 35.86 -68.69
C MET A 1 -0.44 36.85 -67.60
N ARG A 2 -0.65 36.57 -66.31
CA ARG A 2 -0.59 35.39 -65.43
C ARG A 2 -1.76 35.57 -64.45
N LYS A 3 -2.62 34.54 -64.27
CA LYS A 3 -3.65 34.53 -63.23
C LYS A 3 -2.98 34.27 -61.88
N SER A 4 -3.08 35.20 -60.94
CA SER A 4 -2.58 35.07 -59.57
C SER A 4 -3.63 34.33 -58.74
N ASN A 5 -3.41 33.03 -58.53
CA ASN A 5 -4.19 32.20 -57.62
C ASN A 5 -3.75 32.50 -56.18
N ARG A 6 -4.60 33.21 -55.42
CA ARG A 6 -4.47 33.31 -53.96
C ARG A 6 -4.95 31.98 -53.35
N PRO A 7 -4.14 31.29 -52.52
CA PRO A 7 -4.58 30.07 -51.88
C PRO A 7 -5.60 30.38 -50.77
N LEU A 8 -6.76 29.71 -50.84
CA LEU A 8 -7.69 29.63 -49.71
C LEU A 8 -6.99 28.97 -48.52
N ILE A 9 -6.78 29.72 -47.44
CA ILE A 9 -6.34 29.18 -46.16
C ILE A 9 -7.50 28.34 -45.59
N ARG A 10 -7.41 27.02 -45.75
CA ARG A 10 -8.27 26.05 -45.03
C ARG A 10 -7.98 26.19 -43.54
N ARG A 11 -8.92 26.76 -42.79
CA ARG A 11 -8.92 26.71 -41.32
C ARG A 11 -9.04 25.25 -40.89
N ARG A 12 -7.97 24.71 -40.29
CA ARG A 12 -8.01 23.44 -39.56
C ARG A 12 -8.96 23.61 -38.38
N PRO A 13 -9.92 22.69 -38.13
CA PRO A 13 -10.65 22.73 -36.88
C PRO A 13 -9.65 22.45 -35.75
N LEU A 14 -9.66 23.30 -34.75
CA LEU A 14 -8.92 23.11 -33.49
C LEU A 14 -9.22 21.70 -33.00
N GLY A 15 -8.16 20.90 -32.90
CA GLY A 15 -8.24 19.54 -32.39
C GLY A 15 -8.96 19.54 -31.05
N ARG A 16 -9.93 18.63 -30.92
CA ARG A 16 -10.46 18.26 -29.61
C ARG A 16 -9.27 17.87 -28.75
N LEU A 17 -8.85 18.76 -27.86
CA LEU A 17 -8.11 18.39 -26.67
C LEU A 17 -9.02 17.41 -25.95
N GLY A 18 -8.76 16.11 -26.14
CA GLY A 18 -9.38 15.06 -25.36
C GLY A 18 -9.08 15.41 -23.91
N LYS A 19 -10.11 15.85 -23.19
CA LYS A 19 -10.07 15.89 -21.74
C LYS A 19 -9.69 14.47 -21.34
N LEU A 20 -8.45 14.27 -20.87
CA LEU A 20 -8.12 13.10 -20.07
C LEU A 20 -9.19 13.09 -18.99
N ALA A 21 -10.10 12.14 -19.06
CA ALA A 21 -11.05 11.94 -17.99
C ALA A 21 -10.19 11.58 -16.77
N LEU A 22 -10.00 12.52 -15.85
CA LEU A 22 -9.59 12.16 -14.49
C LEU A 22 -10.63 11.15 -14.05
N GLN A 23 -10.25 9.87 -14.00
CA GLN A 23 -11.07 8.87 -13.36
C GLN A 23 -11.15 9.32 -11.90
N VAL A 24 -12.30 9.89 -11.53
CA VAL A 24 -12.64 10.12 -10.14
C VAL A 24 -12.65 8.73 -9.51
N GLN A 25 -11.60 8.37 -8.79
CA GLN A 25 -11.61 7.16 -7.99
C GLN A 25 -12.78 7.30 -7.01
N ARG A 26 -13.83 6.51 -7.21
CA ARG A 26 -14.86 6.35 -6.20
C ARG A 26 -14.17 5.70 -5.01
N VAL A 27 -13.86 6.50 -3.99
CA VAL A 27 -13.42 6.01 -2.69
C VAL A 27 -14.51 5.08 -2.19
N ARG A 28 -14.25 3.77 -2.26
CA ARG A 28 -15.17 2.76 -1.75
C ARG A 28 -14.98 2.70 -0.24
N GLN A 29 -15.90 3.30 0.49
CA GLN A 29 -15.94 3.20 1.94
C GLN A 29 -16.99 2.15 2.31
N ARG A 30 -16.51 0.97 2.72
CA ARG A 30 -17.34 0.02 3.47
C ARG A 30 -16.89 0.12 4.93
N PRO A 31 -17.82 0.34 5.88
CA PRO A 31 -17.47 0.26 7.30
C PRO A 31 -17.07 -1.18 7.64
N PHE A 32 -16.34 -1.34 8.75
CA PHE A 32 -16.17 -2.66 9.34
C PHE A 32 -17.54 -3.25 9.70
N PRO A 33 -17.77 -4.55 9.49
CA PRO A 33 -18.97 -5.22 9.99
C PRO A 33 -19.10 -5.05 11.52
N ASN A 34 -20.32 -5.02 12.05
CA ASN A 34 -20.58 -4.96 13.49
C ASN A 34 -20.02 -6.18 14.27
N SER A 35 -19.67 -7.26 13.57
CA SER A 35 -19.02 -8.44 14.13
C SER A 35 -17.52 -8.26 14.38
N VAL A 36 -16.91 -7.17 13.93
CA VAL A 36 -15.51 -6.86 14.23
C VAL A 36 -15.45 -6.33 15.66
N GLU A 37 -14.88 -7.10 16.57
CA GLU A 37 -14.79 -6.75 17.99
C GLU A 37 -13.87 -5.55 18.23
N SER A 38 -12.57 -5.72 17.99
CA SER A 38 -11.56 -4.69 18.23
C SER A 38 -10.30 -4.97 17.39
N PRO A 39 -9.59 -3.92 16.94
CA PRO A 39 -8.33 -4.11 16.23
C PRO A 39 -7.26 -4.67 17.18
N HIS A 40 -6.45 -5.61 16.68
CA HIS A 40 -5.22 -6.03 17.35
C HIS A 40 -4.07 -5.13 16.93
N PHE A 41 -3.35 -4.56 17.89
CA PHE A 41 -2.20 -3.68 17.66
C PHE A 41 -1.23 -3.77 18.85
N LEU A 42 0.06 -3.52 18.62
CA LEU A 42 1.07 -3.47 19.67
C LEU A 42 1.19 -2.10 20.33
N TYR A 43 1.05 -1.05 19.53
CA TYR A 43 1.40 0.31 19.94
C TYR A 43 0.27 1.29 19.68
N ARG A 44 0.17 2.32 20.53
CA ARG A 44 -0.74 3.47 20.34
C ARG A 44 -0.10 4.61 19.56
N SER A 45 1.22 4.57 19.37
CA SER A 45 2.00 5.49 18.56
C SER A 45 3.09 4.72 17.82
N ASP A 46 3.71 5.35 16.82
CA ASP A 46 4.79 4.76 16.03
C ASP A 46 6.19 4.97 16.64
N ALA A 47 6.29 5.54 17.84
CA ALA A 47 7.57 5.92 18.46
C ALA A 47 8.49 4.71 18.68
N ALA A 48 7.96 3.60 19.21
CA ALA A 48 8.74 2.37 19.42
C ALA A 48 9.22 1.76 18.09
N LEU A 49 8.35 1.77 17.07
CA LEU A 49 8.69 1.30 15.73
C LEU A 49 9.81 2.16 15.13
N LYS A 50 9.72 3.49 15.24
CA LYS A 50 10.70 4.46 14.72
C LYS A 50 12.02 4.49 15.47
N ALA A 51 12.03 4.11 16.74
CA ALA A 51 13.24 4.04 17.56
C ALA A 51 14.13 2.84 17.21
N HIS A 52 13.61 1.86 16.47
CA HIS A 52 14.36 0.66 16.12
C HIS A 52 15.47 0.97 15.10
N PRO A 53 16.72 0.48 15.28
CA PRO A 53 17.84 0.77 14.38
C PRO A 53 17.56 0.44 12.91
N SER A 54 16.86 -0.68 12.67
CA SER A 54 16.53 -1.15 11.32
C SER A 54 15.34 -0.41 10.67
N TYR A 55 14.63 0.47 11.40
CA TYR A 55 13.41 1.09 10.90
C TYR A 55 13.60 1.88 9.61
N SER A 56 14.60 2.77 9.58
CA SER A 56 14.83 3.65 8.43
C SER A 56 15.14 2.85 7.17
N ALA A 57 16.06 1.89 7.26
CA ALA A 57 16.42 1.03 6.14
C ALA A 57 15.23 0.16 5.70
N ALA A 58 14.46 -0.40 6.62
CA ALA A 58 13.26 -1.19 6.32
C ALA A 58 12.19 -0.35 5.59
N LYS A 59 11.96 0.88 6.05
CA LYS A 59 11.00 1.80 5.42
C LYS A 59 11.45 2.27 4.03
N ALA A 60 12.76 2.34 3.79
CA ALA A 60 13.34 2.58 2.47
C ALA A 60 13.39 1.31 1.58
N GLY A 61 12.87 0.17 2.06
CA GLY A 61 12.73 -1.05 1.26
C GLY A 61 13.80 -2.12 1.45
N ASN A 62 14.69 -1.98 2.43
CA ASN A 62 15.64 -3.05 2.76
C ASN A 62 14.91 -4.23 3.45
N GLY A 63 14.83 -5.36 2.74
CA GLY A 63 14.17 -6.57 3.22
C GLY A 63 14.80 -7.18 4.47
N ASP A 64 16.14 -7.24 4.56
CA ASP A 64 16.83 -7.80 5.73
C ASP A 64 16.60 -6.95 6.98
N ALA A 65 16.64 -5.62 6.81
CA ALA A 65 16.31 -4.68 7.87
C ALA A 65 14.86 -4.83 8.32
N ALA A 66 13.92 -5.06 7.39
CA ALA A 66 12.52 -5.32 7.71
C ALA A 66 12.33 -6.66 8.44
N ILE A 67 13.07 -7.71 8.07
CA ILE A 67 13.07 -9.00 8.76
C ILE A 67 13.55 -8.83 10.21
N GLN A 68 14.64 -8.09 10.42
CA GLN A 68 15.13 -7.82 11.78
C GLN A 68 14.11 -7.01 12.59
N LEU A 69 13.64 -5.89 12.03
CA LEU A 69 12.64 -5.03 12.67
C LEU A 69 11.38 -5.80 13.10
N VAL A 70 10.81 -6.59 12.19
CA VAL A 70 9.58 -7.34 12.47
C VAL A 70 9.86 -8.50 13.42
N GLY A 71 10.99 -9.20 13.26
CA GLY A 71 11.39 -10.29 14.16
C GLY A 71 11.52 -9.85 15.61
N ASP A 72 12.11 -8.68 15.82
CA ASP A 72 12.34 -8.13 17.16
C ASP A 72 11.06 -7.59 17.81
N LEU A 73 10.13 -7.06 17.02
CA LEU A 73 8.96 -6.34 17.54
C LEU A 73 7.65 -7.13 17.51
N ALA A 74 7.46 -8.10 16.61
CA ALA A 74 6.14 -8.71 16.36
C ALA A 74 5.74 -9.81 17.36
N SER A 75 6.72 -10.38 18.08
CA SER A 75 6.49 -11.55 18.95
C SER A 75 5.35 -11.39 19.97
N PRO A 76 5.20 -10.25 20.70
CA PRO A 76 4.12 -10.09 21.65
C PRO A 76 2.72 -10.09 21.00
N LEU A 77 2.61 -9.60 19.77
CA LEU A 77 1.34 -9.59 19.04
C LEU A 77 0.96 -10.99 18.61
N ILE A 78 1.91 -11.72 18.04
CA ILE A 78 1.69 -13.10 17.58
C ILE A 78 1.23 -13.98 18.75
N ALA A 79 1.89 -13.86 19.92
CA ALA A 79 1.47 -14.55 21.13
C ALA A 79 0.01 -14.21 21.49
N SER A 80 -0.34 -12.92 21.54
CA SER A 80 -1.71 -12.50 21.87
C SER A 80 -2.76 -13.00 20.87
N LEU A 81 -2.41 -13.14 19.59
CA LEU A 81 -3.30 -13.66 18.55
C LEU A 81 -3.47 -15.18 18.70
N LEU A 82 -2.41 -15.90 19.02
CA LEU A 82 -2.49 -17.34 19.29
C LEU A 82 -3.34 -17.62 20.54
N ASP A 83 -3.15 -16.85 21.61
CA ASP A 83 -3.94 -16.97 22.85
C ASP A 83 -5.43 -16.67 22.63
N ALA A 84 -5.74 -15.81 21.65
CA ALA A 84 -7.11 -15.46 21.26
C ALA A 84 -7.73 -16.43 20.24
N ASP A 85 -7.08 -17.56 19.92
CA ASP A 85 -7.49 -18.52 18.88
C ASP A 85 -7.79 -17.83 17.53
N PHE A 86 -6.90 -16.91 17.13
CA PHE A 86 -7.09 -16.11 15.92
C PHE A 86 -7.22 -17.00 14.67
N PRO A 87 -8.15 -16.70 13.73
CA PRO A 87 -8.45 -17.59 12.63
C PRO A 87 -7.24 -17.89 11.72
N ARG A 88 -7.09 -19.15 11.33
CA ARG A 88 -5.99 -19.61 10.46
C ARG A 88 -6.20 -19.34 8.97
N SER A 89 -7.39 -18.90 8.57
CA SER A 89 -7.79 -18.65 7.17
C SER A 89 -7.80 -17.16 6.81
N CYS A 90 -7.03 -16.35 7.53
CA CYS A 90 -6.96 -14.91 7.30
C CYS A 90 -6.30 -14.55 5.96
N ILE A 91 -6.72 -13.40 5.43
CA ILE A 91 -6.04 -12.70 4.33
C ILE A 91 -5.25 -11.56 4.96
N TYR A 92 -3.93 -11.60 4.89
CA TYR A 92 -3.07 -10.51 5.33
C TYR A 92 -2.82 -9.58 4.16
N VAL A 93 -3.37 -8.39 4.24
CA VAL A 93 -3.19 -7.35 3.24
C VAL A 93 -1.90 -6.60 3.58
N ALA A 94 -0.97 -6.55 2.63
CA ALA A 94 0.24 -5.75 2.73
C ALA A 94 0.18 -4.58 1.73
N PRO A 95 -0.26 -3.37 2.15
CA PRO A 95 -0.32 -2.24 1.25
C PRO A 95 1.08 -1.85 0.78
N HIS A 96 1.31 -1.82 -0.53
CA HIS A 96 2.54 -1.30 -1.11
C HIS A 96 2.39 0.20 -1.32
N ALA A 97 3.15 1.00 -0.56
CA ALA A 97 3.29 2.43 -0.81
C ALA A 97 4.54 2.67 -1.66
N LYS A 98 4.38 3.35 -2.80
CA LYS A 98 5.50 3.85 -3.58
C LYS A 98 6.04 5.13 -2.94
N GLU A 99 7.07 5.02 -2.12
CA GLU A 99 7.70 6.16 -1.47
C GLU A 99 8.89 6.67 -2.29
N ALA A 100 9.33 7.91 -2.04
CA ALA A 100 10.44 8.51 -2.78
C ALA A 100 11.79 7.79 -2.55
N GLU A 101 11.95 7.14 -1.40
CA GLU A 101 13.20 6.50 -0.96
C GLU A 101 13.26 4.99 -1.29
N GLY A 102 12.16 4.41 -1.78
CA GLY A 102 12.02 2.98 -2.06
C GLY A 102 10.66 2.44 -1.61
N ASP A 103 10.32 1.23 -2.02
CA ASP A 103 9.06 0.59 -1.62
C ASP A 103 9.17 0.10 -0.18
N ASN A 104 8.32 0.62 0.72
CA ASN A 104 8.34 0.27 2.14
C ASN A 104 8.16 -1.25 2.35
N ALA A 105 9.20 -1.93 2.83
CA ALA A 105 9.22 -3.40 2.97
C ALA A 105 8.50 -3.90 4.24
N ILE A 106 8.21 -3.01 5.20
CA ILE A 106 7.67 -3.36 6.51
C ILE A 106 6.31 -4.09 6.42
N PRO A 107 5.31 -3.60 5.65
CA PRO A 107 4.00 -4.25 5.60
C PRO A 107 4.05 -5.67 5.03
N HIS A 108 4.82 -5.88 3.97
CA HIS A 108 4.96 -7.18 3.32
C HIS A 108 5.64 -8.20 4.25
N ILE A 109 6.78 -7.83 4.83
CA ILE A 109 7.48 -8.73 5.77
C ILE A 109 6.63 -9.03 7.00
N PHE A 110 5.86 -8.06 7.50
CA PHE A 110 4.95 -8.32 8.61
C PHE A 110 3.82 -9.28 8.23
N ALA A 111 3.25 -9.18 7.03
CA ALA A 111 2.26 -10.13 6.52
C ALA A 111 2.85 -11.55 6.38
N VAL A 112 4.10 -11.68 5.92
CA VAL A 112 4.83 -12.96 5.88
C VAL A 112 5.00 -13.55 7.28
N PHE A 113 5.35 -12.75 8.27
CA PHE A 113 5.46 -13.22 9.66
C PHE A 113 4.13 -13.75 10.20
N LEU A 114 3.02 -13.03 9.97
CA LEU A 114 1.69 -13.46 10.38
C LEU A 114 1.28 -14.75 9.67
N LEU A 115 1.47 -14.85 8.34
CA LEU A 115 1.19 -16.07 7.59
C LEU A 115 1.99 -17.26 8.13
N ARG A 116 3.28 -17.09 8.44
CA ARG A 116 4.12 -18.17 8.95
C ARG A 116 3.71 -18.60 10.37
N ALA A 117 3.26 -17.67 11.20
CA ALA A 117 2.89 -17.97 12.58
C ALA A 117 1.45 -18.50 12.72
N LEU A 118 0.52 -17.97 11.94
CA LEU A 118 -0.93 -18.16 12.12
C LEU A 118 -1.57 -18.94 10.96
N GLY A 119 -0.89 -19.08 9.82
CA GLY A 119 -1.47 -19.59 8.58
C GLY A 119 -2.28 -18.51 7.84
N GLY A 120 -2.78 -18.82 6.65
CA GLY A 120 -3.59 -17.92 5.82
C GLY A 120 -3.00 -17.69 4.44
N VAL A 121 -3.31 -16.54 3.85
CA VAL A 121 -2.78 -16.08 2.56
C VAL A 121 -2.41 -14.60 2.62
N ILE A 122 -1.54 -14.15 1.73
CA ILE A 122 -1.15 -12.73 1.59
C ILE A 122 -1.81 -12.16 0.34
N ASP A 123 -2.30 -10.93 0.45
CA ASP A 123 -2.76 -10.12 -0.67
C ASP A 123 -1.83 -8.90 -0.85
N GLU A 124 -1.15 -8.88 -2.00
CA GLU A 124 -0.20 -7.84 -2.43
C GLU A 124 -0.82 -6.87 -3.46
N SER A 125 -2.10 -7.07 -3.82
CA SER A 125 -2.74 -6.31 -4.91
C SER A 125 -3.10 -4.87 -4.52
N ILE A 126 -3.03 -4.53 -3.23
CA ILE A 126 -3.41 -3.21 -2.73
C ILE A 126 -2.20 -2.27 -2.79
N VAL A 127 -2.27 -1.33 -3.73
CA VAL A 127 -1.27 -0.26 -3.89
C VAL A 127 -1.81 1.04 -3.32
N GLN A 128 -1.05 1.66 -2.43
CA GLN A 128 -1.30 3.02 -1.98
C GLN A 128 -0.67 4.00 -2.98
N VAL A 129 -1.52 4.83 -3.59
CA VAL A 129 -1.11 5.96 -4.42
C VAL A 129 -1.44 7.24 -3.65
N ASN A 130 -0.45 8.13 -3.52
CA ASN A 130 -0.62 9.46 -2.92
C ASN A 130 -1.12 10.47 -3.96
#